data_AF-A0A958MT06-F1
#
_entry.id   AF-A0A958MT06-F1
#
_cell.length_a   1.000
_cell.length_b   1.000
_cell.length_c   1.000
_cell.angle_alpha   90.00
_cell.angle_beta   90.00
_cell.angle_gamma   90.00
#
_symmetry.space_group_name_H-M   'P 1'
#
loop_
_entity.id
_entity.type
_entity.pdbx_description
1 polymer ?
#
loop_
_entity_poly.entity_id
_entity_poly.type
_entity_poly.pdbx_seq_one_letter_code
_entity_poly.pdbx_strand_id
1 'polypeptide(L)'
;FWKVLNAAIELDYKKGHGKWTISDLARKSDITRSLIYYYFGRSKENIIHEAVKIIGEEMIGMSPERQALWKRGELVESMLQARRIYEKCPALAPFVLEHYHRPTELGKTIRHLENEFCQKLHATFPNLDESQVRSLYSVYWGLSFSPLVDETVIHHVLTAVKEYLQIMKDHEVS
;
A
#
# COMPACT_ATOMS: atom_id res chain seq x y z
N PHE A 1 -16.13 -4.01 -7.68
CA PHE A 1 -14.85 -3.39 -8.06
C PHE A 1 -13.66 -3.98 -7.28
N TRP A 2 -13.57 -3.78 -5.97
CA TRP A 2 -12.45 -4.28 -5.13
C TRP A 2 -12.15 -5.78 -5.23
N LYS A 3 -13.19 -6.64 -5.24
CA LYS A 3 -13.03 -8.10 -5.40
C LYS A 3 -12.28 -8.48 -6.69
N VAL A 4 -12.48 -7.72 -7.77
CA VAL A 4 -11.83 -7.96 -9.07
C VAL A 4 -10.35 -7.58 -8.98
N LEU A 5 -10.03 -6.40 -8.44
CA LEU A 5 -8.64 -5.93 -8.30
C LEU A 5 -7.81 -6.87 -7.42
N ASN A 6 -8.36 -7.25 -6.26
CA ASN A 6 -7.71 -8.21 -5.36
C ASN A 6 -7.47 -9.56 -6.06
N ALA A 7 -8.49 -10.10 -6.72
CA ALA A 7 -8.38 -11.36 -7.45
C ALA A 7 -7.35 -11.27 -8.59
N ALA A 8 -7.22 -10.11 -9.24
CA ALA A 8 -6.24 -9.89 -10.29
C ALA A 8 -4.80 -9.94 -9.73
N ILE A 9 -4.51 -9.23 -8.64
CA ILE A 9 -3.19 -9.29 -7.97
C ILE A 9 -2.87 -10.72 -7.56
N GLU A 10 -3.81 -11.42 -6.92
CA GLU A 10 -3.56 -12.78 -6.46
C GLU A 10 -3.34 -13.76 -7.62
N LEU A 11 -4.07 -13.62 -8.73
CA LEU A 11 -3.87 -14.45 -9.93
C LEU A 11 -2.55 -14.16 -10.62
N ASP A 12 -2.18 -12.89 -10.74
CA ASP A 12 -0.94 -12.47 -11.38
C ASP A 12 0.28 -12.94 -10.58
N TYR A 13 0.22 -12.83 -9.25
CA TYR A 13 1.22 -13.41 -8.35
C TYR A 13 1.28 -14.95 -8.46
N LYS A 14 0.15 -15.65 -8.31
CA LYS A 14 0.15 -17.12 -8.24
C LYS A 14 0.44 -17.81 -9.58
N LYS A 15 -0.05 -17.26 -10.69
CA LYS A 15 0.10 -17.87 -12.02
C LYS A 15 1.24 -17.27 -12.82
N GLY A 16 1.80 -16.15 -12.38
CA GLY A 16 2.79 -15.35 -13.09
C GLY A 16 2.15 -14.27 -13.97
N HIS A 17 2.91 -13.20 -14.16
CA HIS A 17 2.46 -11.99 -14.83
C HIS A 17 1.80 -12.25 -16.18
N GLY A 18 0.53 -11.84 -16.31
CA GLY A 18 -0.24 -11.97 -17.55
C GLY A 18 -0.62 -13.40 -17.95
N LYS A 19 -0.34 -14.43 -17.14
CA LYS A 19 -0.65 -15.83 -17.48
C LYS A 19 -2.07 -16.28 -17.11
N TRP A 20 -2.81 -15.48 -16.35
CA TRP A 20 -4.20 -15.74 -16.01
C TRP A 20 -5.17 -15.28 -17.11
N THR A 21 -6.41 -15.75 -17.07
CA THR A 21 -7.45 -15.41 -18.05
C THR A 21 -8.59 -14.61 -17.42
N ILE A 22 -9.38 -13.88 -18.21
CA ILE A 22 -10.59 -13.20 -17.69
C ILE A 22 -11.59 -14.21 -17.11
N SER A 23 -11.60 -15.45 -17.59
CA SER A 23 -12.39 -16.53 -16.99
C SER A 23 -11.88 -16.92 -15.59
N ASP A 24 -10.57 -16.95 -15.38
CA ASP A 24 -10.00 -17.15 -14.03
C ASP A 24 -10.38 -16.01 -13.09
N LEU A 25 -10.27 -14.76 -13.57
CA LEU A 25 -10.61 -13.57 -12.82
C LEU A 25 -12.09 -13.56 -12.43
N ALA A 26 -12.99 -13.86 -13.37
CA ALA A 26 -14.42 -13.97 -13.13
C ALA A 26 -14.74 -15.01 -12.05
N ARG A 27 -14.17 -16.22 -12.18
CA ARG A 27 -14.37 -17.30 -11.21
C ARG A 27 -13.87 -16.90 -9.82
N LYS A 28 -12.70 -16.27 -9.73
CA LYS A 28 -12.07 -15.96 -8.44
C LYS A 28 -12.70 -14.75 -7.74
N SER A 29 -13.11 -13.74 -8.51
CA SER A 29 -13.75 -12.55 -7.96
C SER A 29 -15.25 -12.71 -7.70
N ASP A 30 -15.84 -13.82 -8.15
CA ASP A 30 -17.28 -14.06 -8.16
C ASP A 30 -18.05 -12.97 -8.92
N ILE A 31 -17.50 -12.54 -10.06
CA ILE A 31 -18.06 -11.51 -10.93
C ILE A 31 -18.14 -12.04 -12.35
N THR A 32 -19.23 -11.74 -13.06
CA THR A 32 -19.42 -12.18 -14.45
C THR A 32 -18.39 -11.54 -15.38
N ARG A 33 -17.97 -12.28 -16.42
CA ARG A 33 -17.04 -11.78 -17.45
C ARG A 33 -17.58 -10.52 -18.14
N SER A 34 -18.89 -10.47 -18.39
CA SER A 34 -19.54 -9.30 -19.00
C SER A 34 -19.36 -8.05 -18.14
N LEU A 35 -19.53 -8.15 -16.82
CA LEU A 35 -19.35 -7.01 -15.92
C LEU A 35 -17.88 -6.59 -15.81
N ILE A 36 -16.96 -7.56 -15.81
CA ILE A 36 -15.52 -7.26 -15.87
C ILE A 36 -15.18 -6.49 -17.15
N TYR A 37 -15.66 -6.96 -18.31
CA TYR A 37 -15.42 -6.27 -19.58
C TYR A 37 -16.05 -4.88 -19.64
N TYR A 38 -17.22 -4.71 -19.04
CA TYR A 38 -17.90 -3.41 -18.99
C TYR A 38 -17.07 -2.36 -18.23
N TYR A 39 -16.53 -2.71 -17.06
CA TYR A 39 -15.79 -1.75 -16.23
C TYR A 39 -14.30 -1.62 -16.56
N PHE A 40 -13.65 -2.72 -16.96
CA PHE A 40 -12.20 -2.75 -17.11
C PHE A 40 -11.74 -2.96 -18.56
N GLY A 41 -12.67 -3.14 -19.49
CA GLY A 41 -12.34 -3.53 -20.85
C GLY A 41 -11.69 -4.91 -20.92
N ARG A 42 -10.91 -5.16 -21.98
CA ARG A 42 -10.34 -6.49 -22.28
C ARG A 42 -8.86 -6.61 -21.93
N SER A 43 -8.23 -5.53 -21.44
CA SER A 43 -6.79 -5.51 -21.14
C SER A 43 -6.53 -6.01 -19.72
N LYS A 44 -5.90 -7.18 -19.60
CA LYS A 44 -5.43 -7.72 -18.31
C LYS A 44 -4.38 -6.81 -17.67
N GLU A 45 -3.54 -6.21 -18.50
CA GLU A 45 -2.51 -5.27 -18.06
C GLU A 45 -3.16 -4.05 -17.40
N ASN A 46 -4.16 -3.45 -18.03
CA ASN A 46 -4.88 -2.30 -17.45
C ASN A 46 -5.55 -2.68 -16.12
N ILE A 47 -6.13 -3.88 -16.02
CA ILE A 47 -6.73 -4.37 -14.76
C ILE A 47 -5.68 -4.42 -13.65
N ILE A 48 -4.48 -4.94 -13.94
CA ILE A 48 -3.40 -5.06 -12.95
C ILE A 48 -2.83 -3.70 -12.56
N HIS A 49 -2.63 -2.81 -13.54
CA HIS A 49 -2.21 -1.44 -13.28
C HIS A 49 -3.19 -0.70 -12.37
N GLU A 50 -4.48 -0.80 -12.67
CA GLU A 50 -5.53 -0.22 -11.86
C GLU A 50 -5.58 -0.86 -10.46
N ALA A 51 -5.37 -2.17 -10.37
CA ALA A 51 -5.31 -2.88 -9.09
C ALA A 51 -4.18 -2.37 -8.20
N VAL A 52 -2.97 -2.23 -8.76
CA VAL A 52 -1.81 -1.71 -8.03
C VAL A 52 -2.02 -0.27 -7.61
N LYS A 53 -2.53 0.57 -8.51
CA LYS A 53 -2.78 1.98 -8.21
C LYS A 53 -3.76 2.11 -7.05
N ILE A 54 -4.94 1.52 -7.15
CA ILE A 54 -6.01 1.71 -6.17
C ILE A 54 -5.68 1.03 -4.85
N ILE A 55 -5.19 -0.21 -4.89
CA ILE A 55 -4.85 -0.93 -3.65
C ILE A 55 -3.61 -0.29 -3.00
N GLY A 56 -2.66 0.17 -3.81
CA GLY A 56 -1.49 0.92 -3.36
C GLY A 56 -1.88 2.21 -2.66
N GLU A 57 -2.62 3.09 -3.32
CA GLU A 57 -3.10 4.37 -2.77
C GLU A 57 -3.84 4.21 -1.43
N GLU A 58 -4.71 3.20 -1.34
CA GLU A 58 -5.43 2.87 -0.10
C GLU A 58 -4.45 2.40 1.00
N MET A 59 -3.49 1.54 0.66
CA MET A 59 -2.46 1.05 1.60
C MET A 59 -1.57 2.16 2.15
N ILE A 60 -1.13 3.09 1.30
CA ILE A 60 -0.28 4.22 1.72
C ILE A 60 -1.11 5.40 2.29
N GLY A 61 -2.44 5.25 2.30
CA GLY A 61 -3.37 6.19 2.90
C GLY A 61 -3.38 7.53 2.18
N MET A 62 -3.43 7.51 0.85
CA MET A 62 -3.50 8.73 0.03
C MET A 62 -4.93 9.25 -0.12
N SER A 63 -5.96 8.50 0.26
CA SER A 63 -7.33 9.00 0.21
C SER A 63 -7.56 10.16 1.19
N PRO A 64 -8.50 11.08 0.91
CA PRO A 64 -8.72 12.27 1.74
C PRO A 64 -9.01 11.96 3.21
N GLU A 65 -9.79 10.90 3.48
CA GLU A 65 -10.10 10.43 4.83
C GLU A 65 -8.82 10.00 5.57
N ARG A 66 -7.96 9.25 4.88
CA ARG A 66 -6.68 8.78 5.41
C ARG A 66 -5.73 9.94 5.69
N GLN A 67 -5.66 10.92 4.80
CA GLN A 67 -4.87 12.13 5.02
C GLN A 67 -5.36 12.95 6.21
N ALA A 68 -6.68 12.98 6.45
CA ALA A 68 -7.25 13.67 7.61
C ALA A 68 -6.82 13.03 8.94
N LEU A 69 -6.72 11.69 9.02
CA LEU A 69 -6.18 10.98 10.19
C LEU A 69 -4.75 11.45 10.49
N TRP A 70 -3.89 11.52 9.47
CA TRP A 70 -2.50 11.95 9.62
C TRP A 70 -2.40 13.39 10.14
N LYS A 71 -3.21 14.31 9.60
CA LYS A 71 -3.27 15.71 10.05
C LYS A 71 -3.70 15.85 11.52
N ARG A 72 -4.52 14.92 12.02
CA ARG A 72 -4.94 14.88 13.44
C ARG A 72 -3.97 14.11 14.33
N GLY A 73 -2.88 13.55 13.78
CA GLY A 73 -1.94 12.72 14.52
C GLY A 73 -2.49 11.33 14.87
N GLU A 74 -3.57 10.89 14.24
CA GLU A 74 -4.24 9.60 14.45
C GLU A 74 -3.54 8.49 13.64
N LEU A 75 -2.21 8.36 13.80
CA LEU A 75 -1.39 7.43 13.03
C LEU A 75 -1.74 5.96 13.28
N VAL A 76 -2.20 5.62 14.49
CA VAL A 76 -2.60 4.24 14.83
C VAL A 76 -3.83 3.82 14.06
N GLU A 77 -4.91 4.60 14.13
CA GLU A 77 -6.11 4.33 13.32
C GLU A 77 -5.74 4.31 11.84
N SER A 78 -4.79 5.17 11.43
CA SER A 78 -4.28 5.09 10.08
C SER A 78 -3.65 3.72 9.78
N MET A 79 -2.68 3.25 10.57
CA MET A 79 -2.06 1.95 10.35
C MET A 79 -3.06 0.78 10.39
N LEU A 80 -4.06 0.82 11.28
CA LEU A 80 -5.07 -0.22 11.39
C LEU A 80 -5.90 -0.37 10.10
N GLN A 81 -6.24 0.70 9.40
CA GLN A 81 -6.95 0.55 8.12
C GLN A 81 -6.05 0.02 7.01
N ALA A 82 -4.75 0.37 7.00
CA ALA A 82 -3.79 -0.22 6.07
C ALA A 82 -3.69 -1.74 6.29
N ARG A 83 -3.65 -2.19 7.55
CA ARG A 83 -3.69 -3.62 7.87
C ARG A 83 -4.97 -4.31 7.43
N ARG A 84 -6.13 -3.68 7.63
CA ARG A 84 -7.43 -4.20 7.13
C ARG A 84 -7.45 -4.36 5.61
N ILE A 85 -6.67 -3.55 4.88
CA ILE A 85 -6.50 -3.71 3.43
C ILE A 85 -5.60 -4.91 3.12
N TYR A 86 -4.45 -5.04 3.81
CA TYR A 86 -3.57 -6.19 3.68
C TYR A 86 -4.28 -7.52 3.98
N GLU A 87 -5.07 -7.60 5.05
CA GLU A 87 -5.86 -8.79 5.41
C GLU A 87 -6.82 -9.22 4.29
N LYS A 88 -7.35 -8.25 3.54
CA LYS A 88 -8.19 -8.50 2.36
C LYS A 88 -7.38 -8.87 1.12
N CYS A 89 -6.13 -8.40 1.01
CA CYS A 89 -5.25 -8.60 -0.15
C CYS A 89 -3.84 -9.08 0.28
N PRO A 90 -3.71 -10.29 0.84
CA PRO A 90 -2.43 -10.75 1.39
C PRO A 90 -1.36 -10.98 0.31
N ALA A 91 -1.77 -11.18 -0.95
CA ALA A 91 -0.86 -11.33 -2.08
C ALA A 91 -0.17 -10.02 -2.48
N LEU A 92 -0.62 -8.86 -1.97
CA LEU A 92 -0.06 -7.56 -2.36
C LEU A 92 1.42 -7.42 -2.02
N ALA A 93 1.83 -7.75 -0.79
CA ALA A 93 3.23 -7.65 -0.37
C ALA A 93 4.18 -8.45 -1.26
N PRO A 94 3.99 -9.78 -1.44
CA PRO A 94 4.89 -10.54 -2.29
C PRO A 94 4.80 -10.11 -3.76
N PHE A 95 3.62 -9.71 -4.24
CA PHE A 95 3.47 -9.13 -5.58
C PHE A 95 4.31 -7.86 -5.76
N VAL A 96 4.25 -6.93 -4.81
CA VAL A 96 5.04 -5.69 -4.85
C VAL A 96 6.53 -6.03 -4.89
N LEU A 97 7.00 -6.87 -3.97
CA LEU A 97 8.42 -7.27 -3.91
C LEU A 97 8.89 -7.94 -5.20
N GLU A 98 8.06 -8.78 -5.82
CA GLU A 98 8.40 -9.45 -7.07
C GLU A 98 8.56 -8.47 -8.25
N HIS A 99 7.74 -7.42 -8.29
CA HIS A 99 7.71 -6.46 -9.40
C HIS A 99 8.56 -5.20 -9.16
N TYR A 100 8.93 -4.90 -7.92
CA TYR A 100 9.55 -3.62 -7.53
C TYR A 100 10.81 -3.27 -8.33
N HIS A 101 11.72 -4.23 -8.54
CA HIS A 101 12.98 -3.98 -9.27
C HIS A 101 12.88 -4.18 -10.79
N ARG A 102 11.72 -4.63 -11.31
CA ARG A 102 11.58 -4.90 -12.74
C ARG A 102 11.47 -3.58 -13.52
N PRO A 103 12.14 -3.44 -14.68
CA PRO A 103 12.04 -2.27 -15.55
C PRO A 103 10.76 -2.33 -16.42
N THR A 104 9.62 -2.60 -15.78
CA THR A 104 8.29 -2.68 -16.41
C THR A 104 7.46 -1.48 -16.00
N GLU A 105 6.38 -1.18 -16.74
CA GLU A 105 5.43 -0.14 -16.34
C GLU A 105 4.87 -0.41 -14.93
N LEU A 106 4.58 -1.66 -14.61
CA LEU A 106 4.11 -2.06 -13.29
C LEU A 106 5.13 -1.74 -12.18
N GLY A 107 6.41 -2.06 -12.41
CA GLY A 107 7.49 -1.69 -11.50
C GLY A 107 7.63 -0.17 -11.35
N LYS A 108 7.43 0.61 -12.43
CA LYS A 108 7.41 2.08 -12.37
C LYS A 108 6.23 2.57 -11.53
N THR A 109 5.03 2.02 -11.69
CA THR A 109 3.85 2.38 -10.89
C THR A 109 4.09 2.12 -9.40
N ILE A 110 4.67 0.98 -9.03
CA ILE A 110 5.00 0.66 -7.64
C ILE A 110 5.97 1.68 -7.04
N ARG A 111 7.08 1.97 -7.74
CA ARG A 111 8.07 2.96 -7.26
C ARG A 111 7.50 4.38 -7.22
N HIS A 112 6.55 4.70 -8.10
CA HIS A 112 5.85 5.97 -8.05
C HIS A 112 5.02 6.11 -6.77
N LEU A 113 4.23 5.08 -6.40
CA LEU A 113 3.46 5.07 -5.15
C LEU A 113 4.37 5.17 -3.91
N GLU A 114 5.51 4.48 -3.91
CA GLU A 114 6.51 4.61 -2.84
C GLU A 114 7.00 6.06 -2.72
N ASN A 115 7.32 6.70 -3.85
CA ASN A 115 7.76 8.09 -3.86
C ASN A 115 6.66 9.05 -3.39
N GLU A 116 5.40 8.84 -3.78
CA GLU A 116 4.26 9.63 -3.28
C GLU A 116 4.11 9.49 -1.76
N PHE A 117 4.31 8.30 -1.22
CA PHE A 117 4.28 8.09 0.21
C PHE A 117 5.46 8.78 0.93
N CYS A 118 6.67 8.70 0.38
CA CYS A 118 7.82 9.44 0.90
C CYS A 118 7.58 10.96 0.87
N GLN A 119 6.96 11.49 -0.18
CA GLN A 119 6.57 12.90 -0.25
C GLN A 119 5.54 13.26 0.82
N LYS A 120 4.55 12.40 1.06
CA LYS A 120 3.58 12.57 2.15
C LYS A 120 4.26 12.58 3.52
N LEU A 121 5.24 11.69 3.76
CA LEU A 121 6.02 11.66 4.99
C LEU A 121 6.79 12.96 5.19
N HIS A 122 7.48 13.44 4.15
CA HIS A 122 8.20 14.70 4.18
C HIS A 122 7.28 15.90 4.42
N ALA A 123 6.09 15.92 3.81
CA ALA A 123 5.10 16.98 4.06
C ALA A 123 4.54 16.94 5.49
N THR A 124 4.43 15.76 6.09
CA THR A 124 3.95 15.59 7.47
C THR A 124 5.03 15.91 8.50
N PHE A 125 6.28 15.58 8.19
CA PHE A 125 7.44 15.72 9.07
C PHE A 125 8.57 16.46 8.32
N PRO A 126 8.45 17.79 8.14
CA PRO A 126 9.33 18.57 7.25
C PRO A 126 10.78 18.67 7.73
N ASN A 127 11.07 18.31 8.99
CA ASN A 127 12.41 18.34 9.56
C ASN A 127 13.18 17.03 9.32
N LEU A 128 12.55 16.01 8.73
CA LEU A 128 13.21 14.74 8.49
C LEU A 128 14.06 14.79 7.23
N ASP A 129 15.29 14.29 7.32
CA ASP A 129 16.11 14.01 6.16
C ASP A 129 15.62 12.78 5.36
N GLU A 130 16.22 12.55 4.20
CA GLU A 130 15.83 11.43 3.33
C GLU A 130 15.99 10.06 4.01
N SER A 131 17.03 9.87 4.81
CA SER A 131 17.31 8.62 5.51
C SER A 131 16.25 8.33 6.58
N GLN A 132 15.83 9.36 7.31
CA GLN A 132 14.78 9.29 8.31
C GLN A 132 13.41 9.02 7.66
N VAL A 133 13.10 9.68 6.53
CA VAL A 133 11.88 9.39 5.76
C VAL A 133 11.86 7.93 5.29
N ARG A 134 12.97 7.42 4.75
CA ARG A 134 13.08 6.00 4.35
C ARG A 134 12.96 5.03 5.53
N SER A 135 13.47 5.42 6.70
CA SER A 135 13.34 4.64 7.93
C SER A 135 11.88 4.56 8.38
N LEU A 136 11.15 5.69 8.39
CA LEU A 136 9.72 5.71 8.69
C LEU A 136 8.91 4.91 7.68
N TYR A 137 9.23 5.01 6.38
CA TYR A 137 8.61 4.17 5.36
C TYR A 137 8.83 2.67 5.62
N SER A 138 10.06 2.28 5.97
CA SER A 138 10.39 0.89 6.28
C SER A 138 9.63 0.37 7.50
N VAL A 139 9.50 1.19 8.54
CA VAL A 139 8.66 0.87 9.72
C VAL A 139 7.20 0.73 9.31
N TYR A 140 6.66 1.65 8.51
CA TYR A 140 5.29 1.59 8.02
C TYR A 140 5.03 0.32 7.21
N TRP A 141 5.94 -0.03 6.31
CA TRP A 141 5.88 -1.25 5.50
C TRP A 141 5.90 -2.50 6.38
N GLY A 142 6.82 -2.55 7.36
CA GLY A 142 6.91 -3.64 8.33
C GLY A 142 5.63 -3.81 9.14
N LEU A 143 5.07 -2.72 9.66
CA LEU A 143 3.80 -2.74 10.41
C LEU A 143 2.60 -3.17 9.55
N SER A 144 2.61 -2.80 8.26
CA SER A 144 1.51 -3.11 7.34
C SER A 144 1.47 -4.59 6.95
N PHE A 145 2.64 -5.20 6.72
CA PHE A 145 2.73 -6.50 6.06
C PHE A 145 3.30 -7.63 6.93
N SER A 146 3.84 -7.33 8.11
CA SER A 146 4.34 -8.37 9.01
C SER A 146 3.18 -9.18 9.59
N PRO A 147 3.24 -10.52 9.55
CA PRO A 147 2.21 -11.40 10.10
C PRO A 147 2.18 -11.40 11.64
N LEU A 148 3.25 -10.94 12.30
CA LEU A 148 3.38 -10.94 13.76
C LEU A 148 2.94 -9.62 14.42
N VAL A 149 2.45 -8.66 13.63
CA VAL A 149 2.03 -7.36 14.13
C VAL A 149 0.54 -7.42 14.45
N ASP A 150 0.18 -7.23 15.71
CA ASP A 150 -1.19 -7.00 16.14
C ASP A 150 -1.41 -5.51 16.49
N GLU A 151 -2.61 -5.15 16.93
CA GLU A 151 -2.95 -3.79 17.33
C GLU A 151 -2.06 -3.28 18.46
N THR A 152 -1.73 -4.13 19.44
CA THR A 152 -0.84 -3.77 20.55
C THR A 152 0.56 -3.40 20.06
N VAL A 153 1.12 -4.19 19.13
CA VAL A 153 2.42 -3.89 18.51
C VAL A 153 2.39 -2.57 17.75
N ILE A 154 1.32 -2.29 17.00
CA ILE A 154 1.16 -1.02 16.28
C ILE A 154 1.16 0.16 17.25
N HIS A 155 0.39 0.07 18.34
CA HIS A 155 0.36 1.11 19.36
C HIS A 155 1.75 1.38 19.94
N HIS A 156 2.47 0.34 20.36
CA HIS A 156 3.81 0.50 20.94
C HIS A 156 4.79 1.13 19.95
N VAL A 157 4.83 0.64 18.71
CA VAL A 157 5.77 1.16 17.71
C VAL A 157 5.45 2.61 17.34
N LEU A 158 4.18 2.94 17.13
CA LEU A 158 3.81 4.30 16.73
C LEU A 158 3.92 5.32 17.87
N THR A 159 3.71 4.90 19.13
CA THR A 159 4.04 5.73 20.29
C THR A 159 5.54 6.01 20.35
N ALA A 160 6.38 4.98 20.21
CA ALA A 160 7.84 5.14 20.21
C ALA A 160 8.34 6.03 19.05
N VAL A 161 7.75 5.88 17.86
CA VAL A 161 8.04 6.77 16.71
C VAL A 161 7.65 8.21 17.04
N LYS A 162 6.48 8.46 17.64
CA LYS A 162 6.04 9.80 18.01
C LYS A 162 6.96 10.45 19.04
N GLU A 163 7.40 9.69 20.05
CA GLU A 163 8.36 10.16 21.06
C GLU A 163 9.72 10.49 20.44
N TYR A 164 10.23 9.61 19.58
CA TYR A 164 11.48 9.85 18.84
C TYR A 164 11.40 11.13 18.00
N LEU A 165 10.32 11.32 17.26
CA LEU A 165 10.11 12.53 16.44
C LEU A 165 10.02 13.80 17.30
N GLN A 166 9.42 13.72 18.49
CA GLN A 166 9.37 14.85 19.43
C GLN A 166 10.77 15.20 19.96
N ILE A 167 11.55 14.19 20.35
CA ILE A 167 12.94 14.38 20.83
C ILE A 167 13.80 15.05 19.75
N MET A 168 13.69 14.60 18.50
CA MET A 168 14.43 15.19 17.38
C MET A 168 14.08 16.68 17.18
N LYS A 169 12.79 17.02 17.29
CA LYS A 169 12.33 18.41 17.17
C LYS A 169 12.88 19.30 18.28
N ASP A 170 13.00 18.79 19.50
CA ASP A 170 13.46 19.58 20.64
C ASP A 170 14.98 19.85 20.60
N HIS A 171 15.77 18.97 19.97
CA HIS A 171 17.23 19.11 19.85
C HIS A 171 17.67 20.03 18.71
N GLU A 172 16.81 20.35 17.74
CA GLU A 172 17.12 21.30 16.65
C GLU A 172 16.95 22.77 17.06
N VAL A 173 16.34 23.04 18.22
CA VAL A 173 16.04 24.40 18.72
C VAL A 173 17.08 24.89 19.76
N SER A 174 18.08 24.07 20.10
CA SER A 174 19.19 24.41 21.01
C SER A 174 20.48 24.69 20.26
#